data_AF-A0A659RL91-F1
#
_entry.id   AF-A0A659RL91-F1
#
_cell.length_a   1.000
_cell.length_b   1.000
_cell.length_c   1.000
_cell.angle_alpha   90.00
_cell.angle_beta   90.00
_cell.angle_gamma   90.00
#
_symmetry.space_group_name_H-M   'P 1'
#
loop_
_entity.id
_entity.type
_entity.pdbx_description
1 polymer ?
#
loop_
_entity_poly.entity_id
_entity_poly.type
_entity_poly.pdbx_seq_one_letter_code
_entity_poly.pdbx_strand_id
1 'polypeptide(L)' 'SIHILLSAMAGASMLYSFFFFFDYVMYVSFFLELGGSVNMQIHERLKLMPYETLVGLAITFISTLMFGFFGFAG' A
#
# COMPACT_ATOMS: atom_id res chain seq x y z
N SER A 1 -19.61 -25.99 -0.79
CA SER A 1 -19.01 -25.43 -2.03
C SER A 1 -19.29 -23.95 -2.24
N ILE A 2 -20.54 -23.47 -2.11
CA ILE A 2 -20.89 -22.05 -2.37
C ILE A 2 -20.22 -21.06 -1.40
N HIS A 3 -20.10 -21.42 -0.12
CA HIS A 3 -19.52 -20.55 0.92
C HIS A 3 -18.04 -20.21 0.68
N ILE A 4 -17.27 -21.16 0.15
CA ILE A 4 -15.84 -20.97 -0.17
C ILE A 4 -15.69 -20.07 -1.40
N LEU A 5 -16.60 -20.20 -2.37
CA LEU A 5 -16.63 -19.34 -3.56
C LEU A 5 -16.93 -17.88 -3.19
N LEU A 6 -17.88 -17.66 -2.28
CA LEU A 6 -18.23 -16.33 -1.79
C LEU A 6 -17.06 -15.69 -1.01
N SER A 7 -16.40 -16.47 -0.16
CA SER A 7 -15.21 -16.01 0.57
C SER A 7 -14.04 -15.71 -0.37
N ALA A 8 -13.80 -16.53 -1.38
CA ALA A 8 -12.78 -16.29 -2.40
C ALA A 8 -13.07 -15.03 -3.23
N MET A 9 -14.33 -14.79 -3.61
CA MET A 9 -14.75 -13.57 -4.32
C MET A 9 -14.61 -12.32 -3.43
N ALA A 10 -14.97 -12.42 -2.16
CA ALA A 10 -14.82 -11.33 -1.20
C ALA A 10 -13.34 -10.98 -0.95
N GLY A 11 -12.47 -12.00 -0.87
CA GLY A 11 -11.02 -11.79 -0.78
C GLY A 11 -10.44 -11.14 -2.05
N ALA A 12 -10.90 -11.59 -3.23
CA ALA A 12 -10.47 -11.03 -4.50
C ALA A 12 -10.87 -9.56 -4.67
N SER A 13 -12.09 -9.17 -4.27
CA SER A 13 -12.54 -7.78 -4.35
C SER A 13 -11.81 -6.87 -3.35
N MET A 14 -11.50 -7.35 -2.14
CA MET A 14 -10.69 -6.62 -1.17
C MET A 14 -9.29 -6.31 -1.70
N LEU A 15 -8.59 -7.31 -2.26
CA LEU A 15 -7.26 -7.12 -2.84
C LEU A 15 -7.29 -6.18 -4.04
N TYR A 16 -8.31 -6.29 -4.89
CA TYR A 16 -8.49 -5.42 -6.06
C TYR A 16 -8.74 -3.95 -5.66
N SER A 17 -9.62 -3.71 -4.68
CA SER A 17 -9.87 -2.36 -4.17
C SER A 17 -8.67 -1.77 -3.45
N PHE A 18 -7.88 -2.60 -2.75
CA PHE A 18 -6.65 -2.16 -2.10
C PHE A 18 -5.59 -1.75 -3.12
N PHE A 19 -5.41 -2.54 -4.17
CA PHE A 19 -4.49 -2.22 -5.27
C PHE A 19 -4.86 -0.87 -5.91
N PHE A 20 -6.12 -0.72 -6.32
CA PHE A 20 -6.61 0.51 -6.95
C PHE A 20 -6.49 1.74 -6.03
N PHE A 21 -6.75 1.58 -4.73
CA PHE A 21 -6.57 2.65 -3.75
C PHE A 21 -5.10 3.07 -3.66
N PHE A 22 -4.17 2.11 -3.63
CA PHE A 22 -2.75 2.39 -3.55
C PHE A 22 -2.23 3.11 -4.80
N ASP A 23 -2.62 2.65 -5.98
CA ASP A 23 -2.30 3.31 -7.26
C ASP A 23 -2.84 4.74 -7.30
N TYR A 24 -4.08 4.95 -6.87
CA TYR A 24 -4.72 6.26 -6.89
C TYR A 24 -4.11 7.22 -5.87
N VAL A 25 -3.80 6.75 -4.67
CA VAL A 25 -3.14 7.55 -3.62
C VAL A 25 -1.72 7.91 -4.03
N MET A 26 -0.93 6.97 -4.57
CA MET A 26 0.41 7.29 -5.08
C MET A 26 0.34 8.28 -6.23
N TYR A 27 -0.61 8.14 -7.16
CA TYR A 27 -0.79 9.09 -8.26
C TYR A 27 -1.20 10.49 -7.76
N VAL A 28 -2.24 10.58 -6.91
CA VAL A 28 -2.71 11.87 -6.37
C VAL A 28 -1.66 12.57 -5.54
N SER A 29 -1.00 11.88 -4.61
CA SER A 29 0.05 12.47 -3.78
C SER A 29 1.24 12.92 -4.64
N PHE A 30 1.61 12.15 -5.66
CA PHE A 30 2.65 12.52 -6.62
C PHE A 30 2.30 13.81 -7.36
N PHE A 31 1.08 13.94 -7.89
CA PHE A 31 0.66 15.16 -8.60
C PHE A 31 0.51 16.37 -7.67
N LEU A 32 0.09 16.18 -6.41
CA LEU A 32 -0.03 17.26 -5.44
C LEU A 32 1.34 17.74 -4.95
N GLU A 33 2.27 16.82 -4.68
CA GLU A 33 3.63 17.14 -4.21
C GLU A 33 4.56 17.64 -5.33
N LEU A 34 4.43 17.13 -6.57
CA LEU A 34 5.23 17.59 -7.71
C LEU A 34 4.62 18.82 -8.39
N GLY A 35 3.29 18.93 -8.46
CA GLY A 35 2.60 20.10 -9.01
C GLY A 35 2.82 21.37 -8.18
N GLY A 36 3.06 21.23 -6.87
CA GLY A 36 3.44 22.32 -5.98
C GLY A 36 4.95 22.61 -5.89
N SER A 37 5.82 21.77 -6.48
CA SER A 37 7.27 21.84 -6.29
C SER A 37 8.03 22.05 -7.62
N VAL A 38 7.59 23.03 -8.42
CA VAL A 38 8.35 23.52 -9.58
C VAL A 38 9.41 24.54 -9.12
N ASN A 39 10.33 24.14 -8.24
CA ASN A 39 11.64 24.81 -8.07
C ASN A 39 12.66 24.05 -7.18
N MET A 40 12.55 22.73 -6.99
CA MET A 40 13.61 21.96 -6.34
C MET A 40 13.86 20.67 -7.10
N GLN A 41 15.14 20.29 -7.20
CA GLN A 41 15.61 19.17 -8.01
C GLN A 41 14.84 17.89 -7.64
N ILE A 42 14.00 17.43 -8.58
CA ILE A 42 13.25 16.16 -8.56
C ILE A 42 14.09 14.97 -8.06
N HIS A 43 15.41 15.03 -8.25
CA HIS A 43 16.37 14.00 -7.87
C HIS A 43 16.48 13.70 -6.35
N GLU A 44 16.30 14.70 -5.48
CA GLU A 44 16.38 14.48 -4.01
C GLU A 44 15.07 13.94 -3.43
N ARG A 45 13.92 14.43 -3.92
CA ARG A 45 12.60 13.93 -3.49
C ARG A 45 12.28 12.53 -4.01
N LEU A 46 12.75 12.18 -5.22
CA LEU A 46 12.61 10.82 -5.75
C LEU A 46 13.35 9.76 -4.92
N LYS A 47 14.34 10.18 -4.11
CA LYS A 47 15.11 9.27 -3.24
C LYS A 47 14.49 9.13 -1.84
N LEU A 48 13.76 10.16 -1.37
CA LEU A 48 12.99 10.11 -0.12
C LEU A 48 11.68 9.33 -0.26
N MET A 49 10.97 9.48 -1.38
CA MET A 49 9.71 8.79 -1.66
C MET A 49 9.78 7.25 -1.49
N PRO A 50 10.76 6.53 -2.07
CA PRO A 50 10.91 5.10 -1.86
C PRO A 50 11.32 4.76 -0.42
N TYR A 51 12.02 5.65 0.28
CA TYR A 51 12.40 5.45 1.67
C TYR A 51 11.17 5.47 2.59
N GLU A 52 10.24 6.39 2.34
CA GLU A 52 8.99 6.52 3.09
C GLU A 52 8.03 5.36 2.82
N THR A 53 7.89 4.95 1.54
CA THR A 53 7.10 3.75 1.20
C THR A 53 7.75 2.46 1.70
N LEU A 54 9.08 2.34 1.70
CA LEU A 54 9.80 1.19 2.28
C LEU A 54 9.58 1.08 3.79
N VAL A 55 9.59 2.20 4.51
CA VAL A 55 9.28 2.23 5.95
C VAL A 55 7.82 1.83 6.19
N GLY A 56 6.87 2.37 5.41
CA GLY A 56 5.47 1.95 5.47
C GLY A 56 5.26 0.47 5.15
N LEU A 57 5.99 -0.07 4.17
CA LEU A 57 5.96 -1.49 3.80
C LEU A 57 6.58 -2.35 4.91
N ALA A 58 7.70 -1.93 5.50
CA ALA A 58 8.32 -2.64 6.62
C ALA A 58 7.39 -2.72 7.83
N ILE A 59 6.72 -1.62 8.19
CA ILE A 59 5.74 -1.57 9.28
C ILE A 59 4.54 -2.47 8.97
N THR A 60 4.04 -2.44 7.73
CA THR A 60 2.94 -3.30 7.28
C THR A 60 3.36 -4.78 7.34
N PHE A 61 4.57 -5.11 6.90
CA PHE A 61 5.10 -6.47 6.90
C PHE A 61 5.27 -7.02 8.32
N ILE A 62 5.84 -6.23 9.24
CA ILE A 62 5.97 -6.59 10.65
C ILE A 62 4.58 -6.75 11.28
N SER A 63 3.63 -5.85 10.97
CA SER A 63 2.26 -5.92 11.49
C SER A 63 1.50 -7.15 10.96
N THR A 64 1.66 -7.50 9.69
CA THR A 64 1.08 -8.71 9.09
C THR A 64 1.71 -9.98 9.70
N LEU A 65 3.01 -9.99 9.98
CA LEU A 65 3.63 -11.14 10.66
C LEU A 65 3.14 -11.27 12.11
N MET A 66 3.02 -10.16 12.84
CA MET A 66 2.53 -10.17 14.22
C MET A 66 1.04 -10.52 14.31
N PHE A 67 0.16 -9.90 13.52
CA PHE A 67 -1.28 -10.17 13.61
C PHE A 67 -1.72 -11.37 12.76
N GLY A 68 -1.08 -11.60 11.61
CA GLY A 68 -1.45 -12.69 10.70
C GLY A 68 -0.84 -14.03 11.09
N PHE A 69 0.42 -14.06 11.55
CA PHE A 69 1.09 -15.33 11.88
C PHE A 69 0.88 -15.75 13.34
N PHE A 70 1.00 -14.82 14.29
CA PHE A 70 0.72 -15.12 15.70
C PHE A 70 -0.78 -15.15 16.03
N GLY A 71 -1.62 -14.39 15.30
CA GLY A 71 -3.08 -14.43 15.48
C GLY A 71 -3.76 -15.68 14.89
N PHE A 72 -3.11 -16.40 13.98
CA PHE A 72 -3.59 -17.68 13.44
C PHE A 72 -3.14 -18.89 14.27
N ALA A 73 -2.14 -18.72 15.13
CA ALA A 73 -1.55 -19.79 15.96
C ALA A 73 -2.10 -19.84 17.40
N GLY A 74 -3.06 -18.98 17.75
CA GLY A 74 -3.75 -18.94 19.04
C GLY A 74 -5.18 -19.44 18.97
#